data_AF-A0A7C7FML3-F1
#
_entry.id   AF-A0A7C7FML3-F1
#
_cell.length_a   1.000
_cell.length_b   1.000
_cell.length_c   1.000
_cell.angle_alpha   90.00
_cell.angle_beta   90.00
_cell.angle_gamma   90.00
#
_symmetry.space_group_name_H-M   'P 1'
#
loop_
_entity.id
_entity.type
_entity.pdbx_description
1 polymer ?
#
loop_
_entity_poly.entity_id
_entity_poly.type
_entity_poly.pdbx_seq_one_letter_code
_entity_poly.pdbx_strand_id
1 'polypeptide(L)'
;VKGLAIIRVEQMYPFPKTQLSAIIARYKNAERYVWLQEEPGNMGAWTFMMRNFDEVALEVVARPDSASPATGSIKIHQIEQLELFEQTLERSFHKEKEIRGLLTHFAK
;
A
#
# COMPACT_ATOMS: atom_id res chain seq x y z
N VAL A 1 -3.15 12.74 -11.36
CA VAL A 1 -2.32 12.96 -10.14
C VAL A 1 -1.01 13.57 -10.60
N LYS A 2 -0.67 14.80 -10.17
CA LYS A 2 0.67 15.39 -10.39
C LYS A 2 1.47 15.20 -9.10
N GLY A 3 2.77 14.93 -9.18
CA GLY A 3 3.65 14.78 -8.01
C GLY A 3 3.75 13.36 -7.42
N LEU A 4 3.28 12.34 -8.12
CA LEU A 4 3.41 10.93 -7.71
C LEU A 4 4.28 10.16 -8.71
N ALA A 5 5.25 9.39 -8.21
CA ALA A 5 5.99 8.41 -8.99
C ALA A 5 5.64 7.00 -8.50
N ILE A 6 5.29 6.11 -9.42
CA ILE A 6 5.03 4.69 -9.12
C ILE A 6 6.23 3.89 -9.60
N ILE A 7 6.85 3.15 -8.69
CA ILE A 7 8.03 2.33 -8.96
C ILE A 7 7.63 0.89 -8.64
N ARG A 8 7.86 -0.02 -9.59
CA ARG A 8 7.65 -1.46 -9.38
C ARG A 8 8.98 -2.12 -9.08
N VAL A 9 8.99 -3.00 -8.07
CA VAL A 9 10.14 -3.84 -7.74
C VAL A 9 9.87 -5.23 -8.29
N GLU A 10 10.32 -5.47 -9.52
CA GLU A 10 10.06 -6.73 -10.24
C GLU A 10 10.89 -7.91 -9.70
N GLN A 11 11.97 -7.63 -8.96
CA GLN A 11 12.86 -8.64 -8.40
C GLN A 11 13.13 -8.33 -6.93
N MET A 12 12.72 -9.23 -6.05
CA MET A 12 13.03 -9.14 -4.61
C MET A 12 14.36 -9.82 -4.27
N TYR A 13 14.69 -10.92 -4.96
CA TYR A 13 15.89 -11.70 -4.70
C TYR A 13 16.61 -12.14 -5.99
N PRO A 14 17.94 -11.99 -6.11
CA PRO A 14 18.83 -11.25 -5.18
C PRO A 14 18.41 -9.77 -5.04
N PHE A 15 18.64 -9.18 -3.86
CA PHE A 15 18.15 -7.83 -3.56
C PHE A 15 18.78 -6.76 -4.47
N PRO A 16 17.99 -6.01 -5.26
CA PRO A 16 18.51 -5.09 -6.27
C PRO A 16 18.88 -3.72 -5.69
N LYS A 17 19.77 -3.68 -4.68
CA LYS A 17 20.12 -2.44 -3.96
C LYS A 17 20.58 -1.34 -4.92
N THR A 18 21.54 -1.63 -5.80
CA THR A 18 22.09 -0.64 -6.73
C THR A 18 21.04 -0.01 -7.65
N GLN A 19 20.10 -0.82 -8.18
CA GLN A 19 19.04 -0.31 -9.03
C GLN A 19 18.06 0.56 -8.25
N LEU A 20 17.67 0.15 -7.04
CA LEU A 20 16.77 0.93 -6.18
C LEU A 20 17.40 2.26 -5.78
N SER A 21 18.65 2.27 -5.29
CA SER A 21 19.36 3.51 -4.91
C SER A 21 19.47 4.48 -6.11
N ALA A 22 19.74 3.97 -7.31
CA ALA A 22 19.79 4.79 -8.52
C ALA A 22 18.42 5.41 -8.88
N ILE A 23 17.32 4.69 -8.68
CA ILE A 23 15.96 5.21 -8.92
C ILE A 23 15.62 6.30 -7.90
N ILE A 24 15.88 6.07 -6.61
CA ILE A 24 15.60 7.00 -5.51
C ILE A 24 16.38 8.30 -5.70
N ALA A 25 17.63 8.24 -6.14
CA ALA A 25 18.47 9.41 -6.40
C ALA A 25 17.88 10.39 -7.43
N ARG A 26 16.92 9.96 -8.27
CA ARG A 26 16.21 10.81 -9.23
C ARG A 26 15.11 11.68 -8.58
N TYR A 27 14.66 11.32 -7.37
CA TYR A 27 13.52 11.94 -6.69
C TYR A 27 13.95 12.65 -5.39
N LYS A 28 14.98 13.50 -5.46
CA LYS A 28 15.57 14.17 -4.29
C LYS A 28 14.62 15.09 -3.51
N ASN A 29 13.54 15.53 -4.15
CA ASN A 29 12.53 16.40 -3.55
C ASN A 29 11.28 15.62 -3.12
N ALA A 30 11.31 14.28 -3.11
CA ALA A 30 10.20 13.50 -2.62
C ALA A 30 10.07 13.68 -1.10
N GLU A 31 8.89 14.07 -0.65
CA GLU A 31 8.59 14.29 0.77
C GLU A 31 8.36 12.96 1.50
N ARG A 32 7.85 11.95 0.80
CA ARG A 32 7.44 10.66 1.37
C ARG A 32 7.78 9.50 0.43
N TYR A 33 8.16 8.38 1.00
CA TYR A 33 8.40 7.12 0.30
C TYR A 33 7.50 6.04 0.90
N VAL A 34 6.64 5.45 0.07
CA VAL A 34 5.63 4.50 0.52
C VAL A 34 5.87 3.15 -0.16
N TRP A 35 5.93 2.09 0.65
CA TRP A 35 5.78 0.71 0.22
C TRP A 35 4.29 0.34 0.24
N LEU A 36 3.68 0.28 -0.93
CA LEU A 36 2.31 -0.17 -1.11
C LEU A 36 2.29 -1.66 -1.46
N GLN A 37 1.51 -2.45 -0.73
CA GLN A 37 1.23 -3.84 -1.06
C GLN A 37 -0.24 -4.19 -0.79
N GLU A 38 -0.77 -5.20 -1.49
CA GLU A 38 -2.14 -5.66 -1.25
C GLU A 38 -2.22 -6.74 -0.18
N GLU A 39 -1.10 -7.38 0.16
CA GLU A 39 -0.99 -8.38 1.20
C GLU A 39 -1.12 -7.76 2.61
N PRO A 40 -1.52 -8.55 3.62
CA PRO A 40 -1.42 -8.16 5.02
C PRO A 40 -0.02 -7.67 5.39
N GLY A 41 0.11 -6.74 6.35
CA GLY A 41 1.39 -6.17 6.77
C GLY A 41 2.40 -7.22 7.28
N ASN A 42 1.91 -8.26 7.95
CA ASN A 42 2.68 -9.42 8.39
C ASN A 42 3.01 -10.42 7.26
N MET A 43 2.62 -10.14 6.02
CA MET A 43 2.84 -10.97 4.84
C MET A 43 3.47 -10.14 3.70
N GLY A 44 3.64 -10.77 2.53
CA GLY A 44 4.20 -10.12 1.35
C GLY A 44 5.67 -9.76 1.52
N ALA A 45 6.07 -8.70 0.84
CA ALA A 45 7.47 -8.27 0.75
C ALA A 45 7.85 -7.20 1.79
N TRP A 46 6.89 -6.66 2.54
CA TRP A 46 7.15 -5.57 3.49
C TRP A 46 8.28 -5.87 4.47
N THR A 47 8.23 -7.02 5.17
CA THR A 47 9.26 -7.37 6.16
C THR A 47 10.65 -7.57 5.54
N PHE A 48 10.71 -8.03 4.28
CA PHE A 48 11.94 -8.13 3.53
C PHE A 48 12.49 -6.74 3.15
N MET A 49 11.63 -5.83 2.67
CA MET A 49 12.02 -4.45 2.35
C MET A 49 12.48 -3.71 3.60
N MET A 50 11.72 -3.79 4.69
CA MET A 50 12.05 -3.18 5.98
C MET A 50 13.44 -3.62 6.49
N ARG A 51 13.85 -4.86 6.21
CA ARG A 51 15.14 -5.39 6.64
C ARG A 51 16.31 -5.03 5.71
N ASN A 52 16.07 -5.00 4.40
CA ASN A 52 17.15 -4.93 3.41
C ASN A 52 17.32 -3.56 2.76
N PHE A 53 16.31 -2.70 2.83
CA PHE A 53 16.31 -1.39 2.21
C PHE A 53 16.45 -0.28 3.26
N ASP A 54 17.61 0.37 3.26
CA ASP A 54 18.04 1.35 4.26
C ASP A 54 18.31 2.75 3.66
N GLU A 55 18.10 2.95 2.36
CA GLU A 55 18.41 4.20 1.65
C GLU A 55 17.49 5.35 2.04
N VAL A 56 16.22 5.06 2.34
CA VAL A 56 15.22 6.02 2.81
C VAL A 56 14.27 5.36 3.80
N ALA A 57 13.65 6.16 4.66
CA ALA A 57 12.56 5.69 5.52
C ALA A 57 11.33 5.36 4.67
N LEU A 58 10.91 4.09 4.66
CA LEU A 58 9.69 3.64 4.00
C LEU A 58 8.53 3.64 5.00
N GLU A 59 7.44 4.31 4.63
CA GLU A 59 6.13 4.09 5.22
C GLU A 59 5.48 2.87 4.54
N VAL A 60 4.70 2.07 5.27
CA VAL A 60 3.98 0.93 4.70
C VAL A 60 2.49 1.22 4.60
N VAL A 61 1.91 0.93 3.44
CA VAL A 61 0.46 0.84 3.24
C VAL A 61 0.17 -0.59 2.79
N ALA A 62 -0.51 -1.33 3.65
CA ALA A 62 -0.80 -2.75 3.50
C ALA A 62 -2.18 -3.06 4.13
N ARG A 63 -2.71 -4.25 3.87
CA ARG A 63 -3.90 -4.71 4.61
C ARG A 63 -3.54 -4.94 6.08
N PRO A 64 -4.53 -4.88 7.00
CA PRO A 64 -4.31 -5.25 8.38
C PRO A 64 -3.71 -6.65 8.50
N ASP A 65 -2.89 -6.86 9.54
CA ASP A 65 -2.30 -8.17 9.82
C ASP A 65 -3.37 -9.25 9.94
N SER A 66 -3.09 -10.40 9.36
CA SER A 66 -4.03 -11.50 9.26
C SER A 66 -3.30 -12.84 9.28
N ALA A 67 -3.97 -13.88 9.76
CA ALA A 67 -3.51 -15.26 9.59
C ALA A 67 -3.78 -15.80 8.19
N SER A 68 -4.83 -15.29 7.52
CA SER A 68 -5.19 -15.65 6.15
C SER A 68 -4.59 -14.65 5.14
N PRO A 69 -4.13 -15.10 3.95
CA PRO A 69 -3.64 -14.20 2.90
C PRO A 69 -4.67 -13.18 2.41
N ALA A 70 -5.96 -13.54 2.47
CA ALA A 70 -7.06 -12.66 2.06
C ALA A 70 -8.33 -12.98 2.83
N THR A 71 -9.25 -12.02 2.84
CA THR A 71 -10.64 -12.24 3.24
C THR A 71 -11.35 -13.16 2.25
N GLY A 72 -12.22 -14.05 2.75
CA GLY A 72 -13.06 -14.91 1.92
C GLY A 72 -14.27 -14.19 1.31
N SER A 73 -14.51 -12.91 1.66
CA SER A 73 -15.65 -12.12 1.18
C SER A 73 -15.21 -11.13 0.10
N ILE A 74 -15.77 -11.26 -1.10
CA ILE A 74 -15.49 -10.34 -2.21
C ILE A 74 -15.81 -8.88 -1.87
N LYS A 75 -16.86 -8.66 -1.08
CA LYS A 75 -17.28 -7.31 -0.66
C LYS A 75 -16.25 -6.68 0.27
N ILE A 76 -15.74 -7.44 1.23
CA ILE A 76 -14.69 -6.95 2.14
C ILE A 76 -13.40 -6.73 1.35
N HIS A 77 -13.05 -7.64 0.44
CA HIS A 77 -11.87 -7.50 -0.40
C HIS A 77 -11.88 -6.19 -1.23
N GLN A 78 -13.04 -5.83 -1.80
CA GLN A 78 -13.18 -4.57 -2.54
C GLN A 78 -13.04 -3.33 -1.65
N ILE A 79 -13.56 -3.39 -0.41
CA ILE A 79 -13.40 -2.32 0.56
C ILE A 79 -11.93 -2.15 0.94
N GLU A 80 -11.24 -3.24 1.27
CA GLU A 80 -9.81 -3.22 1.62
C GLU A 80 -8.97 -2.64 0.46
N GLN A 81 -9.25 -3.02 -0.79
CA GLN A 81 -8.55 -2.44 -1.95
C GLN A 81 -8.74 -0.93 -2.07
N LEU A 82 -9.95 -0.42 -1.85
CA LEU A 82 -10.22 1.01 -1.87
C LEU A 82 -9.50 1.74 -0.73
N GLU A 83 -9.48 1.15 0.46
CA GLU A 83 -8.79 1.70 1.63
C GLU A 83 -7.27 1.82 1.39
N LEU A 84 -6.64 0.87 0.68
CA LEU A 84 -5.23 0.97 0.30
C LEU A 84 -4.96 2.18 -0.60
N PHE A 85 -5.83 2.44 -1.58
CA PHE A 85 -5.70 3.61 -2.45
C PHE A 85 -5.92 4.93 -1.70
N GLU A 86 -6.91 4.98 -0.81
CA GLU A 86 -7.20 6.12 0.05
C GLU A 86 -5.99 6.49 0.93
N GLN A 87 -5.43 5.49 1.60
CA GLN A 87 -4.27 5.65 2.48
C GLN A 87 -3.02 6.08 1.71
N THR A 88 -2.74 5.44 0.56
CA THR A 88 -1.56 5.76 -0.26
C THR A 88 -1.58 7.20 -0.76
N LEU A 89 -2.75 7.68 -1.18
CA LEU A 89 -2.88 9.02 -1.76
C LEU A 89 -3.18 10.10 -0.73
N GLU A 90 -3.33 9.75 0.56
CA GLU A 90 -3.87 10.62 1.62
C GLU A 90 -5.13 11.36 1.18
N ARG A 91 -5.93 10.71 0.32
CA ARG A 91 -7.17 11.25 -0.21
C ARG A 91 -8.32 10.55 0.47
N SER A 92 -9.08 11.27 1.28
CA SER A 92 -10.42 10.83 1.62
C SER A 92 -11.28 10.90 0.36
N PHE A 93 -11.64 9.76 -0.23
CA PHE A 93 -12.69 9.71 -1.25
C PHE A 93 -14.11 9.87 -0.64
N HIS A 94 -14.20 10.28 0.64
CA HIS A 94 -15.39 10.47 1.46
C HIS A 94 -16.34 11.60 1.06
N LYS A 95 -16.48 11.94 -0.23
CA LYS A 95 -17.55 12.84 -0.68
C LYS A 95 -18.38 12.39 -1.88
N GLU A 96 -18.20 11.18 -2.40
CA GLU A 96 -19.18 10.61 -3.33
C GLU A 96 -19.68 9.27 -2.82
N LYS A 97 -21.01 9.16 -2.68
CA LYS A 97 -21.82 8.00 -2.22
C LYS A 97 -22.01 7.95 -0.69
N GLU A 98 -23.02 8.60 -0.11
CA GLU A 98 -24.46 8.24 -0.23
C GLU A 98 -24.79 6.73 -0.09
N ILE A 99 -23.82 5.81 -0.13
CA ILE A 99 -23.99 4.35 -0.05
C ILE A 99 -23.65 3.79 1.34
N ARG A 100 -22.85 4.48 2.16
CA ARG A 100 -22.67 4.07 3.58
C ARG A 100 -23.98 4.10 4.37
N GLY A 101 -24.96 4.91 3.96
CA GLY A 101 -26.32 4.90 4.53
C GLY A 101 -27.07 3.56 4.35
N LEU A 102 -26.68 2.72 3.38
CA LEU A 102 -27.31 1.43 3.12
C LEU A 102 -26.73 0.28 3.96
N LEU A 103 -25.49 0.40 4.46
CA LEU A 103 -24.84 -0.69 5.22
C LEU A 103 -25.21 -0.69 6.71
N THR A 104 -25.75 0.41 7.23
CA THR A 104 -26.31 0.48 8.59
C THR A 104 -27.69 -0.18 8.70
N HIS A 105 -28.34 -0.51 7.58
CA HIS A 105 -29.73 -1.00 7.57
C HIS A 105 -29.88 -2.53 7.55
N PHE A 106 -28.81 -3.29 7.32
CA PHE A 106 -28.86 -4.76 7.22
C PHE A 106 -28.03 -5.50 8.29
N ALA A 107 -27.53 -4.78 9.29
CA ALA A 107 -26.89 -5.37 10.49
C ALA A 107 -27.86 -5.44 11.68
N LYS A 108 -29.11 -5.80 11.41
CA LYS A 108 -30.10 -6.30 12.38
C LYS A 108 -30.73 -7.56 11.83
#